data_AF-A0A540VAK1-F1
#
_entry.id   AF-A0A540VAK1-F1
#
_cell.length_a   1.000
_cell.length_b   1.000
_cell.length_c   1.000
_cell.angle_alpha   90.00
_cell.angle_beta   90.00
_cell.angle_gamma   90.00
#
_symmetry.space_group_name_H-M   'P 1'
#
loop_
_entity.id
_entity.type
_entity.pdbx_description
1 polymer ?
#
loop_
_entity_poly.entity_id
_entity_poly.type
_entity_poly.pdbx_seq_one_letter_code
_entity_poly.pdbx_strand_id
1 'polypeptide(L)'
;MEEANVPPGQSYWRLIEARWWDEQESGGKHHIYVEVLDENGNRIVGQPVTVYWGDGSYTAPTEDKNPPDYAFNFQMYAAGNAYNVKVEGAPSDILVGAGMGDLTRPRYGIHTSFLLTFQRVTRP
;
A
#
# COMPACT_ATOMS: atom_id res chain seq x y z
N MET A 1 3.16 -6.11 8.84
CA MET A 1 2.50 -6.72 7.66
C MET A 1 1.82 -8.00 8.09
N GLU A 2 0.76 -8.39 7.42
CA GLU A 2 0.15 -9.71 7.53
C GLU A 2 0.35 -10.44 6.20
N GLU A 3 0.84 -11.68 6.26
CA GLU A 3 1.09 -12.47 5.05
C GLU A 3 -0.19 -13.14 4.56
N ALA A 4 -0.34 -13.25 3.24
CA ALA A 4 -1.40 -14.03 2.63
C ALA A 4 -1.26 -15.51 3.03
N ASN A 5 -2.32 -16.08 3.62
CA ASN A 5 -2.36 -17.52 3.89
C ASN A 5 -2.78 -18.29 2.63
N VAL A 6 -1.80 -18.71 1.82
CA VAL A 6 -2.00 -19.47 0.58
C VAL A 6 -1.16 -20.76 0.54
N PRO A 7 -1.70 -21.88 0.02
CA PRO A 7 -0.96 -23.12 -0.20
C PRO A 7 0.11 -22.97 -1.30
N PRO A 8 1.12 -23.85 -1.32
CA PRO A 8 2.07 -23.95 -2.43
C PRO A 8 1.36 -24.08 -3.79
N GLY A 9 1.89 -23.39 -4.80
CA GLY A 9 1.34 -23.37 -6.17
C GLY A 9 0.19 -22.38 -6.40
N GLN A 10 -0.34 -21.72 -5.36
CA GLN A 10 -1.35 -20.67 -5.54
C GLN A 10 -0.72 -19.29 -5.75
N SER A 11 -1.24 -18.54 -6.73
CA SER A 11 -0.85 -17.15 -6.95
C SER A 11 -1.51 -16.20 -5.94
N TYR A 12 -0.75 -15.20 -5.50
CA TYR A 12 -1.17 -14.18 -4.54
C TYR A 12 -0.42 -12.86 -4.79
N TRP A 13 -0.93 -11.77 -4.22
CA TRP A 13 -0.27 -10.47 -4.21
C TRP A 13 0.70 -10.40 -3.03
N ARG A 14 1.99 -10.41 -3.31
CA ARG A 14 3.02 -10.25 -2.29
C ARG A 14 3.40 -8.79 -2.15
N LEU A 15 3.48 -8.29 -0.92
CA LEU A 15 4.09 -6.99 -0.63
C LEU A 15 5.60 -7.16 -0.68
N ILE A 16 6.22 -6.76 -1.79
CA ILE A 16 7.66 -6.96 -2.02
C ILE A 16 8.50 -5.77 -1.52
N GLU A 17 7.90 -4.59 -1.40
CA GLU A 17 8.53 -3.40 -0.85
C GLU A 17 7.53 -2.58 -0.05
N ALA A 18 7.94 -2.15 1.14
CA ALA A 18 7.22 -1.17 1.94
C ALA A 18 8.21 -0.15 2.48
N ARG A 19 8.16 1.06 1.94
CA ARG A 19 9.00 2.18 2.37
C ARG A 19 8.14 3.23 3.07
N TRP A 20 8.65 3.75 4.17
CA TRP A 20 8.08 4.89 4.88
C TRP A 20 8.93 6.12 4.59
N TRP A 21 8.25 7.24 4.30
CA TRP A 21 8.85 8.56 4.23
C TRP A 21 8.44 9.36 5.44
N ASP A 22 9.44 9.91 6.12
CA ASP A 22 9.23 10.83 7.24
C ASP A 22 8.67 12.18 6.79
N GLU A 23 8.58 13.14 7.71
CA GLU A 23 8.08 14.49 7.44
C GLU A 23 8.89 15.22 6.35
N GLN A 24 10.21 15.05 6.36
CA GLN A 24 11.10 15.72 5.42
C GLN A 24 11.01 15.06 4.04
N GLU A 25 11.12 13.74 3.97
CA GLU A 25 11.00 12.98 2.71
C GLU A 25 9.61 13.16 2.07
N SER A 26 8.56 13.22 2.90
CA SER A 26 7.20 13.40 2.41
C SER A 26 6.93 14.80 1.86
N GLY A 27 7.73 15.81 2.23
CA GLY A 27 7.63 17.15 1.69
C GLY A 27 6.23 17.78 1.86
N GLY A 28 5.57 17.50 2.98
CA GLY A 28 4.21 17.95 3.26
C GLY A 28 3.08 17.10 2.66
N LYS A 29 3.39 15.97 2.01
CA LYS A 29 2.40 14.98 1.59
C LYS A 29 2.09 13.98 2.72
N HIS A 30 0.87 13.47 2.75
CA HIS A 30 0.46 12.45 3.73
C HIS A 30 -0.20 11.25 3.03
N HIS A 31 0.50 10.60 2.11
CA HIS A 31 -0.12 9.66 1.18
C HIS A 31 0.30 8.21 1.37
N ILE A 32 -0.59 7.30 1.03
CA ILE A 32 -0.26 5.93 0.67
C ILE A 32 -0.16 5.87 -0.85
N TYR A 33 1.00 5.48 -1.35
CA TYR A 33 1.31 5.25 -2.75
C TYR A 33 1.41 3.75 -2.98
N VAL A 34 0.74 3.23 -4.01
CA VAL A 34 0.76 1.80 -4.32
C VAL A 34 1.09 1.58 -5.80
N GLU A 35 2.08 0.71 -6.00
CA GLU A 35 2.46 0.13 -7.27
C GLU A 35 1.99 -1.33 -7.27
N VAL A 36 1.44 -1.79 -8.40
CA VAL A 36 1.03 -3.18 -8.55
C VAL A 36 1.62 -3.75 -9.82
N LEU A 37 2.40 -4.81 -9.66
CA LEU A 37 3.22 -5.42 -10.70
C LEU A 37 2.74 -6.84 -11.02
N ASP A 38 2.84 -7.23 -12.29
CA ASP A 38 2.70 -8.62 -12.72
C ASP A 38 3.91 -9.48 -12.30
N GLU A 39 3.87 -10.77 -12.62
CA GLU A 39 4.93 -11.74 -12.32
C GLU A 39 6.29 -11.37 -12.93
N ASN A 40 6.30 -10.58 -14.00
CA ASN A 40 7.50 -10.14 -14.70
C ASN A 40 8.00 -8.77 -14.22
N GLY A 41 7.29 -8.12 -13.30
CA GLY A 41 7.63 -6.79 -12.79
C GLY A 41 7.05 -5.63 -13.60
N ASN A 42 6.08 -5.87 -14.49
CA ASN A 42 5.41 -4.81 -15.24
C ASN A 42 4.21 -4.25 -14.46
N ARG A 43 4.04 -2.91 -14.48
CA ARG A 43 2.86 -2.26 -13.88
C ARG A 43 1.57 -2.78 -14.51
N ILE A 44 0.59 -3.08 -13.64
CA ILE A 44 -0.77 -3.41 -14.03
C ILE A 44 -1.65 -2.17 -13.83
N VAL A 45 -2.28 -1.71 -14.91
CA VAL A 45 -3.31 -0.66 -14.88
C VAL A 45 -4.68 -1.30 -14.71
N GLY A 46 -5.56 -0.68 -13.92
CA GLY A 46 -6.92 -1.16 -13.67
C GLY A 46 -7.05 -2.14 -12.51
N GLN A 47 -5.94 -2.52 -11.85
CA GLN A 47 -5.95 -3.48 -10.74
C GLN A 47 -6.50 -2.81 -9.46
N PRO A 48 -7.58 -3.31 -8.85
CA PRO A 48 -8.16 -2.65 -7.67
C PRO A 48 -7.27 -2.79 -6.44
N VAL A 49 -7.06 -1.66 -5.75
CA VAL A 49 -6.38 -1.55 -4.46
C VAL A 49 -7.38 -1.05 -3.44
N THR A 50 -7.38 -1.65 -2.25
CA THR A 50 -8.24 -1.25 -1.15
C THR A 50 -7.42 -0.73 0.01
N VAL A 51 -7.78 0.48 0.47
CA VAL A 51 -7.36 1.04 1.76
C VAL A 51 -8.56 0.95 2.70
N TYR A 52 -8.38 0.45 3.91
CA TYR A 52 -9.47 0.32 4.89
C TYR A 52 -9.04 0.74 6.29
N TRP A 53 -9.99 1.23 7.07
CA TRP A 53 -9.80 1.79 8.42
C TRP A 53 -11.11 1.64 9.21
N GLY A 54 -11.04 1.20 10.48
CA GLY A 54 -12.25 1.03 11.29
C GLY A 54 -13.35 0.23 10.57
N ASP A 55 -14.51 0.87 10.36
CA ASP A 55 -15.66 0.37 9.61
C ASP A 55 -15.73 0.86 8.14
N GLY A 56 -14.77 1.69 7.71
CA GLY A 56 -14.71 2.29 6.38
C GLY A 56 -13.67 1.65 5.45
N SER A 57 -13.88 1.83 4.14
CA SER A 57 -12.94 1.44 3.10
C SER A 57 -13.04 2.32 1.87
N TYR A 58 -11.96 2.34 1.09
CA TYR A 58 -11.89 2.95 -0.23
C TYR A 58 -11.17 2.00 -1.17
N THR A 59 -11.82 1.68 -2.29
CA THR A 59 -11.27 0.83 -3.34
C THR A 59 -11.27 1.59 -4.66
N ALA A 60 -10.12 1.66 -5.32
CA ALA A 60 -10.02 2.24 -6.66
C ALA A 60 -8.99 1.47 -7.51
N PRO A 61 -9.12 1.48 -8.84
CA PRO A 61 -8.15 0.85 -9.73
C PRO A 61 -6.82 1.62 -9.75
N THR A 62 -5.73 0.91 -10.03
CA THR A 62 -4.45 1.52 -10.43
C THR A 62 -4.61 2.31 -11.74
N GLU A 63 -3.94 3.45 -11.81
CA GLU A 63 -4.01 4.41 -12.92
C GLU A 63 -2.78 4.32 -13.82
N ASP A 64 -2.94 4.71 -15.08
CA ASP A 64 -1.83 4.84 -16.02
C ASP A 64 -1.09 6.17 -15.78
N LYS A 65 -0.05 6.11 -14.96
CA LYS A 65 0.85 7.23 -14.67
C LYS A 65 2.25 6.94 -15.19
N ASN A 66 3.00 7.99 -15.50
CA ASN A 66 4.41 7.84 -15.88
C ASN A 66 5.27 7.61 -14.63
N PRO A 67 6.16 6.60 -14.63
CA PRO A 67 7.20 6.51 -13.60
C PRO A 67 7.99 7.82 -13.48
N PRO A 68 8.37 8.25 -12.26
CA PRO A 68 8.35 7.49 -11.01
C PRO A 68 7.02 7.55 -10.21
N ASP A 69 5.95 8.14 -10.76
CA ASP A 69 4.68 8.25 -10.03
C ASP A 69 4.02 6.88 -9.88
N TYR A 70 3.60 6.55 -8.65
CA TYR A 70 2.94 5.29 -8.30
C TYR A 70 1.52 5.21 -8.88
N ALA A 71 1.08 4.01 -9.24
CA ALA A 71 -0.17 3.81 -9.96
C ALA A 71 -1.42 4.15 -9.14
N PHE A 72 -1.38 4.08 -7.81
CA PHE A 72 -2.50 4.41 -6.92
C PHE A 72 -2.07 5.33 -5.78
N ASN A 73 -2.91 6.31 -5.44
CA ASN A 73 -2.65 7.31 -4.40
C ASN A 73 -3.86 7.39 -3.46
N PHE A 74 -3.60 7.43 -2.15
CA PHE A 74 -4.63 7.67 -1.13
C PHE A 74 -4.14 8.69 -0.09
N GLN A 75 -4.92 9.74 0.16
CA GLN A 75 -4.62 10.75 1.17
C GLN A 75 -5.03 10.24 2.56
N MET A 76 -4.09 10.22 3.50
CA MET A 76 -4.34 9.87 4.90
C MET A 76 -4.79 11.10 5.70
N TYR A 77 -5.81 10.95 6.54
CA TYR A 77 -6.31 12.01 7.42
C TYR A 77 -6.16 11.67 8.91
N ALA A 78 -5.90 10.41 9.24
CA ALA A 78 -5.69 9.95 10.61
C ALA A 78 -4.21 9.70 10.93
N ALA A 79 -3.82 10.00 12.17
CA ALA A 79 -2.54 9.64 12.73
C ALA A 79 -2.57 8.24 13.35
N GLY A 80 -1.38 7.67 13.56
CA GLY A 80 -1.18 6.35 14.14
C GLY A 80 -1.45 5.23 13.15
N ASN A 81 -1.77 4.05 13.67
CA ASN A 81 -1.90 2.83 12.89
C ASN A 81 -3.34 2.70 12.33
N ALA A 82 -3.79 3.70 11.58
CA ALA A 82 -5.20 3.84 11.20
C ALA A 82 -5.59 3.07 9.93
N TYR A 83 -4.67 2.89 8.99
CA TYR A 83 -4.94 2.39 7.65
C TYR A 83 -4.27 1.06 7.40
N ASN A 84 -4.98 0.19 6.70
CA ASN A 84 -4.47 -1.06 6.16
C ASN A 84 -4.66 -1.08 4.64
N VAL A 85 -3.79 -1.77 3.91
CA VAL A 85 -3.75 -1.76 2.45
C VAL A 85 -3.59 -3.17 1.89
N LYS A 86 -4.41 -3.53 0.91
CA LYS A 86 -4.31 -4.79 0.15
C LYS A 86 -4.63 -4.59 -1.33
N VAL A 87 -4.19 -5.53 -2.16
CA VAL A 87 -4.58 -5.62 -3.58
C VAL A 87 -5.70 -6.65 -3.73
N GLU A 88 -6.74 -6.33 -4.49
CA GLU A 88 -7.90 -7.21 -4.66
C GLU A 88 -7.72 -8.25 -5.78
N GLY A 89 -8.69 -9.15 -5.93
CA GLY A 89 -8.75 -10.11 -7.04
C GLY A 89 -7.93 -11.40 -6.84
N ALA A 90 -7.09 -11.47 -5.80
CA ALA A 90 -6.44 -12.68 -5.31
C ALA A 90 -6.16 -12.53 -3.81
N PRO A 91 -5.77 -13.59 -3.08
CA PRO A 91 -5.18 -13.41 -1.75
C PRO A 91 -4.03 -12.41 -1.81
N SER A 92 -3.89 -11.60 -0.77
CA SER A 92 -2.94 -10.50 -0.73
C SER A 92 -2.29 -10.44 0.63
N ASP A 93 -0.99 -10.15 0.65
CA ASP A 93 -0.37 -9.59 1.84
C ASP A 93 -1.08 -8.27 2.18
N ILE A 94 -1.01 -7.90 3.45
CA ILE A 94 -1.65 -6.69 3.95
C ILE A 94 -0.58 -5.82 4.61
N LEU A 95 -0.41 -4.60 4.12
CA LEU A 95 0.24 -3.57 4.94
C LEU A 95 -0.74 -3.22 6.05
N VAL A 96 -0.29 -3.32 7.29
CA VAL A 96 -1.09 -2.95 8.46
C VAL A 96 -0.48 -1.76 9.19
N GLY A 97 -1.34 -0.88 9.69
CA GLY A 97 -0.95 0.21 10.59
C GLY A 97 -0.23 1.38 9.93
N ALA A 98 -0.59 1.73 8.70
CA ALA A 98 -0.19 3.01 8.10
C ALA A 98 -0.97 4.18 8.72
N GLY A 99 -0.37 5.37 8.70
CA GLY A 99 -1.00 6.63 9.08
C GLY A 99 0.01 7.72 9.37
N MET A 100 -0.50 8.92 9.62
CA MET A 100 0.33 10.07 9.97
C MET A 100 1.02 9.90 11.32
N GLY A 101 2.06 10.68 11.58
CA GLY A 101 2.86 10.59 12.81
C GLY A 101 4.25 10.04 12.58
N ASP A 102 5.15 10.26 13.53
CA ASP A 102 6.51 9.73 13.52
C ASP A 102 6.70 8.68 14.63
N LEU A 103 7.86 8.03 14.65
CA LEU A 103 8.19 6.96 15.61
C LEU A 103 8.12 7.41 17.08
N THR A 104 8.33 8.69 17.35
CA THR A 104 8.31 9.27 18.71
C THR A 104 6.96 9.88 19.08
N ARG A 105 6.18 10.29 18.07
CA ARG A 105 4.89 10.99 18.17
C ARG A 105 3.88 10.33 17.22
N PRO A 106 3.55 9.05 17.43
CA PRO A 106 2.76 8.27 16.47
C PRO A 106 1.31 8.75 16.35
N ARG A 107 0.79 9.52 17.32
CA ARG A 107 -0.59 10.03 17.31
C ARG A 107 -0.69 11.52 16.93
N TYR A 108 0.39 12.10 16.44
CA TYR A 108 0.43 13.49 16.01
C TYR A 108 0.26 13.59 14.49
N GLY A 109 -0.40 14.64 14.01
CA GLY A 109 -0.68 14.85 12.57
C GLY A 109 0.55 15.27 11.77
N ILE A 110 1.61 14.45 11.81
CA ILE A 110 2.84 14.67 11.07
C ILE A 110 2.69 14.02 9.70
N HIS A 111 2.92 14.81 8.65
CA HIS A 111 2.76 14.37 7.27
C HIS A 111 3.81 13.33 6.91
N THR A 112 3.42 12.08 6.82
CA THR A 112 4.27 10.96 6.43
C THR A 112 3.63 10.22 5.27
N SER A 113 4.45 9.50 4.50
CA SER A 113 3.96 8.76 3.33
C SER A 113 4.44 7.32 3.35
N PHE A 114 3.65 6.43 2.76
CA PHE A 114 3.96 5.02 2.61
C PHE A 114 4.00 4.69 1.13
N LEU A 115 5.09 4.08 0.67
CA LEU A 115 5.29 3.66 -0.71
C LEU A 115 5.34 2.14 -0.73
N LEU A 116 4.37 1.54 -1.41
CA LEU A 116 4.13 0.11 -1.39
C LEU A 116 4.21 -0.46 -2.79
N THR A 117 4.97 -1.54 -2.95
CA THR A 117 5.03 -2.28 -4.21
C THR A 117 4.52 -3.69 -3.95
N PHE A 118 3.40 -4.03 -4.60
CA PHE A 118 2.87 -5.37 -4.63
C PHE A 118 3.23 -6.04 -5.95
N GLN A 119 3.57 -7.32 -5.90
CA GLN A 119 3.83 -8.14 -7.08
C GLN A 119 3.02 -9.42 -7.05
N ARG A 120 2.44 -9.81 -8.18
CA ARG A 120 1.82 -11.13 -8.32
C ARG A 120 2.91 -12.19 -8.32
N VAL A 121 2.82 -13.15 -7.41
CA VAL A 121 3.77 -14.26 -7.32
C VAL A 121 3.03 -15.56 -7.04
N THR A 122 3.67 -16.69 -7.36
CA THR A 122 3.18 -18.02 -6.98
C THR A 122 3.91 -18.48 -5.72
N ARG A 123 3.15 -18.96 -4.72
CA ARG A 123 3.74 -19.52 -3.50
C ARG A 123 4.59 -20.75 -3.88
N PRO A 124 5.87 -20.80 -3.47
CA PRO A 124 6.74 -21.95 -3.74
C PRO A 124 6.24 -23.23 -3.08
#